data_AF-A0A6V7LFS4-F1
#
_entry.id   AF-A0A6V7LFS4-F1
#
_cell.length_a   1.000
_cell.length_b   1.000
_cell.length_c   1.000
_cell.angle_alpha   90.00
_cell.angle_beta   90.00
_cell.angle_gamma   90.00
#
_symmetry.space_group_name_H-M   'P 1'
#
loop_
_entity.id
_entity.type
_entity.pdbx_description
1 polymer ?
#
loop_
_entity_poly.entity_id
_entity_poly.type
_entity_poly.pdbx_seq_one_letter_code
_entity_poly.pdbx_strand_id
1 'polypeptide(L)' 'SAAAGARCDYALYVGASSTNAEIIPELGPLAAGLKMYLNETFTTLRMKEFSQWEE' A
#
# COMPACT_ATOMS: atom_id res chain seq x y z
N SER A 1 24.61 -1.70 25.02
CA SER A 1 23.83 -2.35 23.95
C SER A 1 22.97 -1.30 23.25
N ALA A 2 22.92 -1.33 21.92
CA ALA A 2 22.46 -0.28 21.01
C ALA A 2 20.94 0.01 21.01
N ALA A 3 20.31 0.11 22.19
CA ALA A 3 18.86 0.32 22.31
C ALA A 3 18.46 1.78 22.57
N ALA A 4 19.34 2.61 23.13
CA ALA A 4 19.01 3.97 23.58
C ALA A 4 19.20 5.08 22.51
N GLY A 5 19.50 4.72 21.26
CA GLY A 5 19.82 5.69 20.20
C GLY A 5 19.63 5.18 18.78
N ALA A 6 18.99 4.01 18.60
CA ALA A 6 18.64 3.52 17.27
C ALA A 6 17.47 4.34 16.73
N ARG A 7 17.77 5.45 16.05
CA ARG A 7 16.80 6.14 15.19
C ARG A 7 16.67 5.30 13.93
N CYS A 8 15.76 4.34 13.94
CA CYS A 8 15.41 3.63 12.71
C CYS A 8 14.58 4.56 11.85
N ASP A 9 15.04 4.85 10.63
CA ASP A 9 14.20 5.49 9.64
C ASP A 9 12.97 4.62 9.40
N TYR A 10 11.79 5.20 9.54
CA TYR A 10 10.52 4.54 9.28
C TYR A 10 9.83 5.25 8.13
N ALA A 11 9.08 4.48 7.34
CA ALA A 11 8.27 5.05 6.27
C ALA A 11 6.96 4.29 6.13
N LEU A 12 5.93 5.01 5.68
CA LEU A 12 4.59 4.47 5.51
C LEU A 12 4.41 3.90 4.11
N TYR A 13 3.78 2.73 4.03
CA TYR A 13 3.38 2.09 2.78
C TYR A 13 1.85 2.13 2.68
N VAL A 14 1.33 2.46 1.51
CA VAL A 14 -0.12 2.46 1.23
C VAL A 14 -0.51 1.10 0.67
N GLY A 15 -1.70 0.61 1.00
CA GLY A 15 -2.25 -0.65 0.46
C GLY A 15 -3.18 -0.39 -0.73
N ALA A 16 -3.04 -1.16 -1.81
CA ALA A 16 -3.91 -1.08 -2.98
C ALA A 16 -5.12 -2.01 -2.88
N SER A 17 -6.33 -1.47 -3.10
CA SER A 17 -7.62 -2.18 -3.10
C SER A 17 -8.43 -1.82 -4.35
N SER A 18 -9.51 -2.55 -4.62
CA SER A 18 -10.45 -2.20 -5.70
C SER A 18 -11.24 -0.90 -5.47
N THR A 19 -11.26 -0.36 -4.24
CA THR A 19 -12.10 0.78 -3.86
C THR A 19 -11.31 2.06 -3.65
N ASN A 20 -9.98 2.05 -3.82
CA ASN A 20 -9.14 3.20 -3.51
C ASN A 20 -8.19 3.60 -4.66
N ALA A 21 -8.38 3.03 -5.85
CA ALA A 21 -7.56 3.29 -7.03
C ALA A 21 -7.50 4.78 -7.39
N GLU A 22 -8.61 5.51 -7.22
CA GLU A 22 -8.70 6.95 -7.53
C GLU A 22 -8.00 7.84 -6.48
N ILE A 23 -7.89 7.38 -5.22
CA ILE A 23 -7.37 8.17 -4.10
C ILE A 23 -5.86 7.96 -3.92
N ILE A 24 -5.36 6.77 -4.23
CA ILE A 24 -3.94 6.41 -4.05
C ILE A 24 -2.95 7.37 -4.73
N PRO A 25 -3.19 7.87 -5.95
CA PRO A 25 -2.28 8.81 -6.60
C PRO A 25 -2.01 10.06 -5.76
N GLU A 26 -3.00 10.55 -5.02
CA GLU A 26 -2.88 11.71 -4.14
C GLU A 26 -1.99 11.46 -2.92
N LEU A 27 -1.93 10.20 -2.47
CA LEU A 27 -1.10 9.76 -1.33
C LEU A 27 0.33 9.39 -1.73
N GLY A 28 0.60 9.23 -3.03
CA GLY A 28 1.91 8.85 -3.56
C GLY A 28 3.07 9.69 -3.04
N PRO A 29 2.97 11.03 -3.00
CA PRO A 29 4.04 11.90 -2.48
C PRO A 29 4.32 11.74 -0.97
N LEU A 30 3.38 11.16 -0.22
CA LEU A 30 3.46 11.00 1.25
C LEU A 30 3.85 9.57 1.66
N ALA A 31 3.96 8.66 0.72
CA ALA A 31 4.24 7.25 0.95
C ALA A 31 5.63 6.87 0.45
N ALA A 32 6.28 5.92 1.13
CA ALA A 32 7.49 5.29 0.60
C ALA A 32 7.19 4.33 -0.56
N GLY A 33 5.94 3.87 -0.68
CA GLY A 33 5.53 3.02 -1.78
C GLY A 33 4.12 2.44 -1.61
N LEU A 34 3.69 1.75 -2.66
CA LEU A 34 2.39 1.09 -2.75
C LEU A 34 2.56 -0.42 -2.65
N LYS A 35 1.80 -1.06 -1.77
CA LYS A 35 1.80 -2.51 -1.56
C LYS A 35 0.52 -3.12 -2.10
N MET A 36 0.64 -3.93 -3.15
CA MET A 36 -0.47 -4.65 -3.77
C MET A 36 -0.43 -6.11 -3.34
N TYR A 37 -1.53 -6.63 -2.80
CA TYR A 37 -1.65 -8.03 -2.43
C TYR A 37 -2.45 -8.75 -3.52
N LEU A 38 -1.76 -9.52 -4.36
CA LEU A 38 -2.38 -10.28 -5.46
C LEU A 38 -2.99 -11.62 -5.01
N ASN A 39 -2.66 -12.09 -3.80
CA ASN A 39 -3.17 -13.34 -3.23
C ASN A 39 -3.79 -13.09 -1.85
N GLU A 40 -4.83 -13.86 -1.53
CA GLU A 40 -5.50 -13.84 -0.23
C GLU A 40 -4.54 -14.34 0.87
N THR A 41 -3.77 -13.41 1.44
CA THR A 41 -3.09 -13.70 2.71
C THR A 41 -3.72 -12.97 3.88
N PHE A 42 -4.43 -11.86 3.67
CA PHE A 42 -5.31 -11.23 4.68
C PHE A 42 -6.41 -10.43 3.97
N THR A 43 -7.68 -10.71 4.30
CA THR A 43 -8.88 -9.92 3.89
C THR A 43 -8.69 -8.44 4.26
N THR A 44 -9.11 -7.36 3.58
CA THR A 44 -10.29 -7.00 2.77
C THR A 44 -9.91 -6.17 1.52
N LEU A 45 -8.65 -6.14 1.08
CA LEU A 45 -8.24 -5.46 -0.16
C LEU A 45 -8.21 -6.47 -1.30
N ARG A 46 -9.35 -6.71 -1.96
CA ARG A 46 -9.43 -7.59 -3.13
C ARG A 46 -9.68 -6.76 -4.38
N MET A 47 -8.81 -6.88 -5.38
CA MET A 47 -9.10 -6.54 -6.77
C MET A 47 -9.40 -7.86 -7.49
N LYS A 48 -10.62 -8.01 -8.03
CA LYS A 48 -11.10 -9.31 -8.52
C LYS A 48 -10.63 -9.63 -9.93
N GLU A 49 -10.49 -8.62 -10.78
CA GLU A 49 -10.27 -8.77 -12.22
C GLU A 49 -9.42 -7.59 -12.74
N PHE A 50 -8.45 -7.85 -13.62
CA PHE A 50 -7.55 -6.84 -14.21
C PHE A 50 -8.28 -5.91 -15.21
N SER A 51 -9.40 -6.38 -15.75
CA SER A 51 -10.28 -5.65 -16.68
C SER A 51 -10.95 -4.42 -16.08
N GLN A 52 -10.90 -4.24 -14.76
CA GLN A 52 -11.45 -3.05 -14.08
C GLN A 52 -10.51 -1.83 -14.10
N TRP A 53 -9.31 -1.93 -14.69
CA TRP A 53 -8.31 -0.85 -14.71
C TRP A 53 -8.19 -0.15 -16.07
N GLU A 54 -8.95 -0.57 -17.09
CA GLU A 54 -8.89 0.00 -18.45
C GLU A 54 -10.09 0.89 -18.83
N GLU A 55 -10.93 1.31 -17.89
CA GLU A 55 -11.89 2.43 -18.10
C GLU A 55 -11.38 3.74 -17.49
#